data_AF-A0A258AZ73-F1
#
_entry.id   AF-A0A258AZ73-F1
#
_cell.length_a   1.000
_cell.length_b   1.000
_cell.length_c   1.000
_cell.angle_alpha   90.00
_cell.angle_beta   90.00
_cell.angle_gamma   90.00
#
_symmetry.space_group_name_H-M   'P 1'
#
loop_
_entity.id
_entity.type
_entity.pdbx_description
1 polymer ?
#
loop_
_entity_poly.entity_id
_entity_poly.type
_entity_poly.pdbx_seq_one_letter_code
_entity_poly.pdbx_strand_id
1 'polypeptide(L)'
;MSLNVLQSAFYRDLIEGGFDVSNARDLKRVDDLRRARVDLDYAGRPLILLGAGSMMARAFVQYCVDHFNVRAIIDNGLKGGELCGQPVIGDESLADILAATPDAIGILCCGSEAPMRHFQRVWGARPRPLLFYFEVMTTFPKGFDGGVRVNDLLAYGDLEGLAKVQAFGRAILSDPESRRVLDALMIYRLTWDEAALAPVRRPIEHGRLRARR
;
A
#
# COMPACT_ATOMS: atom_id res chain seq x y z
N MET A 1 -11.79 19.39 -11.01
CA MET A 1 -11.31 19.13 -9.63
C MET A 1 -10.43 17.90 -9.69
N SER A 2 -9.16 17.97 -9.28
CA SER A 2 -8.25 16.82 -9.41
C SER A 2 -8.58 15.73 -8.37
N LEU A 3 -8.31 14.47 -8.70
CA LEU A 3 -8.54 13.30 -7.83
C LEU A 3 -7.95 13.52 -6.42
N ASN A 4 -6.77 14.14 -6.36
CA ASN A 4 -6.05 14.46 -5.13
C ASN A 4 -6.81 15.43 -4.20
N VAL A 5 -7.59 16.36 -4.74
CA VAL A 5 -8.37 17.33 -3.94
C VAL A 5 -9.57 16.65 -3.29
N LEU A 6 -10.23 15.74 -4.01
CA LEU A 6 -11.36 14.96 -3.49
C LEU A 6 -10.90 13.94 -2.44
N GLN A 7 -9.76 13.28 -2.65
CA GLN A 7 -9.16 12.37 -1.67
C GLN A 7 -8.73 13.10 -0.39
N SER A 8 -8.12 14.28 -0.50
CA SER A 8 -7.71 15.07 0.68
C SER A 8 -8.91 15.54 1.52
N ALA A 9 -10.02 15.93 0.88
CA ALA A 9 -11.25 16.31 1.58
C ALA A 9 -11.89 15.10 2.30
N PHE A 10 -11.89 13.93 1.65
CA PHE A 10 -12.38 12.69 2.26
C PHE A 10 -11.58 12.30 3.51
N TYR A 11 -10.25 12.33 3.45
CA TYR A 11 -9.43 11.98 4.62
C TYR A 11 -9.61 12.95 5.77
N ARG A 12 -9.76 14.25 5.46
CA ARG A 12 -10.08 15.26 6.48
C ARG A 12 -11.38 14.93 7.20
N ASP A 13 -12.43 14.59 6.45
CA ASP A 13 -13.73 14.22 7.03
C ASP A 13 -13.65 12.96 7.91
N LEU A 14 -12.92 11.93 7.49
CA LEU A 14 -12.70 10.75 8.33
C LEU A 14 -11.97 11.08 9.65
N ILE A 15 -10.91 11.88 9.57
CA ILE A 15 -10.12 12.26 10.75
C ILE A 15 -10.93 13.15 11.69
N GLU A 16 -11.68 14.11 11.15
CA GLU A 16 -12.52 15.02 11.94
C GLU A 16 -13.73 14.33 12.54
N GLY A 17 -14.26 13.30 11.87
CA GLY A 17 -15.32 12.44 12.37
C GLY A 17 -14.88 11.47 13.47
N GLY A 18 -13.59 11.41 13.79
CA GLY A 18 -13.05 10.55 14.85
C GLY A 18 -12.97 9.07 14.44
N PHE A 19 -12.46 8.80 13.24
CA PHE A 19 -12.25 7.47 12.66
C PHE A 19 -11.92 6.37 13.67
N ASP A 20 -12.62 5.25 13.62
CA ASP A 20 -12.40 4.10 14.51
C ASP A 20 -12.23 2.81 13.70
N VAL A 21 -11.07 2.16 13.84
CA VAL A 21 -10.73 0.89 13.18
C VAL A 21 -11.68 -0.23 13.60
N SER A 22 -12.24 -0.18 14.80
CA SER A 22 -13.22 -1.17 15.26
C SER A 22 -14.64 -0.91 14.73
N ASN A 23 -14.88 0.26 14.14
CA ASN A 23 -16.18 0.66 13.63
C ASN A 23 -16.38 0.16 12.19
N ALA A 24 -17.34 -0.74 12.00
CA ALA A 24 -17.64 -1.34 10.71
C ALA A 24 -18.04 -0.33 9.62
N ARG A 25 -18.63 0.83 9.99
CA ARG A 25 -18.97 1.89 9.03
C ARG A 25 -17.70 2.60 8.55
N ASP A 26 -16.78 2.90 9.45
CA ASP A 26 -15.54 3.58 9.12
C ASP A 26 -14.60 2.67 8.33
N LEU A 27 -14.49 1.41 8.75
CA LEU A 27 -13.84 0.38 7.95
C LEU A 27 -14.49 0.24 6.59
N LYS A 28 -15.83 0.24 6.48
CA LYS A 28 -16.51 0.23 5.18
C LYS A 28 -16.17 1.44 4.33
N ARG A 29 -15.99 2.64 4.89
CA ARG A 29 -15.63 3.84 4.13
C ARG A 29 -14.19 3.79 3.62
N VAL A 30 -13.27 3.31 4.45
CA VAL A 30 -11.88 3.04 4.05
C VAL A 30 -11.83 1.90 3.05
N ASP A 31 -12.63 0.86 3.27
CA ASP A 31 -12.76 -0.24 2.34
C ASP A 31 -13.45 0.20 1.06
N ASP A 32 -14.39 1.14 1.03
CA ASP A 32 -15.01 1.62 -0.22
C ASP A 32 -13.97 2.38 -1.08
N LEU A 33 -12.93 2.97 -0.48
CA LEU A 33 -11.71 3.38 -1.20
C LEU A 33 -10.86 2.18 -1.66
N ARG A 34 -10.83 1.09 -0.88
CA ARG A 34 -10.12 -0.16 -1.22
C ARG A 34 -10.94 -1.12 -2.11
N ARG A 35 -12.26 -1.01 -2.25
CA ARG A 35 -13.20 -2.10 -2.64
C ARG A 35 -13.30 -2.34 -4.14
N ALA A 36 -12.35 -1.85 -4.91
CA ALA A 36 -11.99 -2.54 -6.13
C ALA A 36 -11.29 -3.91 -5.88
N ARG A 37 -11.02 -4.31 -4.61
CA ARG A 37 -9.94 -5.28 -4.30
C ARG A 37 -10.31 -6.61 -3.64
N VAL A 38 -11.54 -6.83 -3.20
CA VAL A 38 -11.87 -7.99 -2.31
C VAL A 38 -12.44 -9.20 -3.05
N ASP A 39 -12.75 -9.08 -4.34
CA ASP A 39 -13.22 -10.18 -5.20
C ASP A 39 -12.35 -10.26 -6.47
N LEU A 40 -11.04 -10.38 -6.26
CA LEU A 40 -10.09 -10.51 -7.35
C LEU A 40 -9.61 -11.95 -7.44
N ASP A 41 -9.98 -12.59 -8.53
CA ASP A 41 -9.39 -13.85 -8.95
C ASP A 41 -7.94 -13.62 -9.42
N TYR A 42 -6.99 -13.69 -8.49
CA TYR A 42 -5.56 -13.54 -8.79
C TYR A 42 -5.02 -14.66 -9.69
N ALA A 43 -5.67 -15.83 -9.66
CA ALA A 43 -5.28 -16.98 -10.45
C ALA A 43 -5.73 -16.85 -11.91
N GLY A 44 -6.93 -16.32 -12.14
CA GLY A 44 -7.51 -16.12 -13.47
C GLY A 44 -7.16 -14.80 -14.15
N ARG A 45 -6.53 -13.85 -13.45
CA ARG A 45 -6.19 -12.52 -13.98
C ARG A 45 -4.69 -12.37 -14.25
N PRO A 46 -4.31 -11.57 -15.27
CA PRO A 46 -2.91 -11.23 -15.46
C PRO A 46 -2.39 -10.32 -14.32
N LEU A 47 -1.19 -10.59 -13.84
CA LEU A 47 -0.52 -9.81 -12.80
C LEU A 47 0.64 -9.00 -13.38
N ILE A 48 0.78 -7.76 -12.93
CA ILE A 48 1.93 -6.89 -13.22
C ILE A 48 2.60 -6.56 -11.89
N LEU A 49 3.85 -6.98 -11.71
CA LEU A 49 4.61 -6.78 -10.48
C LEU A 49 5.48 -5.53 -10.62
N LEU A 50 5.28 -4.52 -9.75
CA LEU A 50 5.91 -3.21 -9.83
C LEU A 50 6.88 -2.97 -8.68
N GLY A 51 8.11 -2.54 -9.00
CA GLY A 51 9.18 -2.38 -8.01
C GLY A 51 9.61 -3.72 -7.41
N ALA A 52 9.68 -4.76 -8.26
CA ALA A 52 9.87 -6.15 -7.85
C ALA A 52 11.29 -6.49 -7.34
N GLY A 53 12.26 -5.59 -7.49
CA GLY A 53 13.64 -5.78 -7.04
C GLY A 53 13.84 -5.70 -5.53
N SER A 54 12.79 -5.40 -4.76
CA SER A 54 12.84 -5.37 -3.29
C SER A 54 13.22 -6.74 -2.71
N MET A 55 14.28 -6.78 -1.92
CA MET A 55 14.67 -7.98 -1.16
C MET A 55 13.53 -8.51 -0.27
N MET A 56 12.70 -7.61 0.28
CA MET A 56 11.58 -8.00 1.13
C MET A 56 10.45 -8.70 0.36
N ALA A 57 10.28 -8.38 -0.93
CA ALA A 57 9.24 -8.99 -1.77
C ALA A 57 9.75 -10.19 -2.57
N ARG A 58 11.03 -10.58 -2.44
CA ARG A 58 11.65 -11.61 -3.28
C ARG A 58 10.89 -12.94 -3.26
N ALA A 59 10.53 -13.44 -2.08
CA ALA A 59 9.77 -14.68 -1.92
C ALA A 59 8.37 -14.57 -2.53
N PHE A 60 7.71 -13.42 -2.34
CA PHE A 60 6.41 -13.14 -2.94
C PHE A 60 6.47 -13.11 -4.48
N VAL A 61 7.46 -12.42 -5.05
CA VAL A 61 7.65 -12.34 -6.50
C VAL A 61 7.89 -13.72 -7.09
N GLN A 62 8.76 -14.52 -6.45
CA GLN A 62 8.99 -15.91 -6.86
C GLN A 62 7.69 -16.72 -6.86
N TYR A 63 6.94 -16.67 -5.75
CA TYR A 63 5.66 -17.37 -5.65
C TYR A 63 4.67 -16.95 -6.75
N CYS A 64 4.57 -15.65 -7.04
CA CYS A 64 3.68 -15.18 -8.09
C CYS A 64 4.09 -15.69 -9.46
N VAL A 65 5.39 -15.70 -9.76
CA VAL A 65 5.92 -16.22 -11.03
C VAL A 65 5.65 -17.72 -11.17
N ASP A 66 5.75 -18.47 -10.08
CA ASP A 66 5.56 -19.92 -10.08
C ASP A 66 4.08 -20.36 -10.15
N HIS A 67 3.17 -19.53 -9.63
CA HIS A 67 1.78 -19.93 -9.40
C HIS A 67 0.71 -19.08 -10.10
N PHE A 68 1.05 -17.89 -10.60
CA PHE A 68 0.09 -16.98 -11.22
C PHE A 68 0.52 -16.55 -12.62
N ASN A 69 -0.42 -15.93 -13.33
CA ASN A 69 -0.18 -15.38 -14.67
C ASN A 69 0.55 -14.03 -14.60
N VAL A 70 1.84 -14.04 -14.26
CA VAL A 70 2.67 -12.83 -14.27
C VAL A 70 2.99 -12.44 -15.72
N ARG A 71 2.50 -11.27 -16.15
CA ARG A 71 2.72 -10.74 -17.50
C ARG A 71 3.92 -9.84 -17.60
N ALA A 72 4.27 -9.17 -16.52
CA ALA A 72 5.40 -8.26 -16.49
C ALA A 72 5.97 -8.12 -15.08
N ILE A 73 7.29 -8.04 -15.03
CA ILE A 73 8.05 -7.65 -13.85
C ILE A 73 8.73 -6.32 -14.17
N ILE A 74 8.33 -5.27 -13.45
CA ILE A 74 8.81 -3.91 -13.69
C ILE A 74 9.67 -3.48 -12.51
N ASP A 75 10.92 -3.12 -12.81
CA ASP A 75 11.82 -2.48 -11.86
C ASP A 75 12.88 -1.67 -12.61
N ASN A 76 12.86 -0.35 -12.44
CA ASN A 76 13.78 0.55 -13.16
C ASN A 76 15.24 0.34 -12.75
N GLY A 77 15.50 -0.13 -11.53
CA GLY A 77 16.86 -0.39 -11.04
C GLY A 77 17.46 -1.70 -11.55
N LEU A 78 16.60 -2.67 -11.90
CA LEU A 78 17.00 -3.98 -12.43
C LEU A 78 16.69 -4.16 -13.93
N LYS A 79 16.18 -3.13 -14.60
CA LYS A 79 15.81 -3.14 -16.01
C LYS A 79 16.93 -3.71 -16.89
N GLY A 80 16.56 -4.61 -17.80
CA GLY A 80 17.49 -5.31 -18.69
C GLY A 80 18.16 -6.54 -18.07
N GLY A 81 17.93 -6.77 -16.77
CA GLY A 81 18.28 -8.02 -16.10
C GLY A 81 17.13 -9.01 -16.07
N GLU A 82 17.27 -10.00 -15.18
CA GLU A 82 16.31 -11.07 -14.97
C GLU A 82 15.97 -11.22 -13.49
N LEU A 83 14.73 -11.57 -13.19
CA LEU A 83 14.22 -11.83 -11.85
C LEU A 83 13.30 -13.05 -11.89
N CYS A 84 13.62 -14.09 -11.13
CA CYS A 84 12.84 -15.35 -11.09
C CYS A 84 12.69 -16.03 -12.47
N GLY A 85 13.71 -16.00 -13.33
CA GLY A 85 13.58 -16.57 -14.68
C GLY A 85 12.85 -15.69 -15.69
N GLN A 86 12.38 -14.50 -15.28
CA GLN A 86 11.64 -13.58 -16.15
C GLN A 86 12.41 -12.27 -16.39
N PRO A 87 12.33 -11.71 -17.61
CA PRO A 87 12.98 -10.44 -17.92
C PRO A 87 12.38 -9.29 -17.12
N VAL A 88 13.24 -8.41 -16.62
CA VAL A 88 12.82 -7.19 -15.92
C VAL A 88 12.86 -6.02 -16.89
N ILE A 89 11.77 -5.27 -16.93
CA ILE A 89 11.61 -4.11 -17.80
C ILE A 89 11.45 -2.82 -16.99
N GLY A 90 11.62 -1.68 -17.64
CA GLY A 90 11.34 -0.39 -17.06
C GLY A 90 9.86 -0.01 -17.16
N ASP A 91 9.48 0.96 -16.34
CA ASP A 91 8.13 1.52 -16.30
C ASP A 91 7.74 2.26 -17.59
N GLU A 92 8.69 2.62 -18.44
CA GLU A 92 8.39 3.21 -19.75
C GLU A 92 7.50 2.29 -20.62
N SER A 93 7.60 0.97 -20.43
CA SER A 93 6.82 -0.03 -21.15
C SER A 93 5.44 -0.30 -20.52
N LEU A 94 5.16 0.27 -19.34
CA LEU A 94 3.94 -0.03 -18.58
C LEU A 94 2.68 0.36 -19.36
N ALA A 95 2.70 1.47 -20.10
CA ALA A 95 1.55 1.92 -20.87
C ALA A 95 1.13 0.90 -21.94
N ASP A 96 2.11 0.37 -22.67
CA ASP A 96 1.88 -0.62 -23.74
C ASP A 96 1.41 -1.95 -23.16
N ILE A 97 1.97 -2.38 -22.03
CA ILE A 97 1.55 -3.60 -21.34
C ILE A 97 0.12 -3.48 -20.85
N LEU A 98 -0.24 -2.35 -20.26
CA LEU A 98 -1.61 -2.10 -19.80
C LEU A 98 -2.60 -1.99 -20.96
N ALA A 99 -2.17 -1.51 -22.12
CA ALA A 99 -3.00 -1.52 -23.32
C ALA A 99 -3.25 -2.96 -23.82
N ALA A 100 -2.24 -3.83 -23.74
CA ALA A 100 -2.35 -5.24 -24.12
C ALA A 100 -3.07 -6.11 -23.06
N THR A 101 -3.06 -5.68 -21.79
CA THR A 101 -3.65 -6.41 -20.66
C THR A 101 -4.56 -5.50 -19.82
N PRO A 102 -5.68 -5.01 -20.39
CA PRO A 102 -6.54 -4.02 -19.75
C PRO A 102 -7.21 -4.50 -18.46
N ASP A 103 -7.24 -5.82 -18.24
CA ASP A 103 -7.79 -6.44 -17.05
C ASP A 103 -6.73 -6.89 -16.04
N ALA A 104 -5.47 -6.49 -16.23
CA ALA A 104 -4.38 -6.82 -15.32
C ALA A 104 -4.54 -6.17 -13.94
N ILE A 105 -4.12 -6.89 -12.91
CA ILE A 105 -3.99 -6.38 -11.55
C ILE A 105 -2.54 -5.95 -11.33
N GLY A 106 -2.36 -4.73 -10.85
CA GLY A 106 -1.04 -4.23 -10.46
C GLY A 106 -0.73 -4.65 -9.03
N ILE A 107 0.51 -5.04 -8.76
CA ILE A 107 0.97 -5.34 -7.41
C ILE A 107 2.27 -4.57 -7.14
N LEU A 108 2.24 -3.68 -6.15
CA LEU A 108 3.40 -2.99 -5.62
C LEU A 108 4.21 -3.96 -4.76
N CYS A 109 5.41 -4.28 -5.21
CA CYS A 109 6.39 -5.14 -4.54
C CYS A 109 7.53 -4.34 -3.88
N CYS A 110 7.55 -3.02 -4.05
CA CYS A 110 8.56 -2.16 -3.45
C CYS A 110 8.36 -2.03 -1.92
N GLY A 111 9.47 -1.89 -1.18
CA GLY A 111 9.47 -1.81 0.29
C GLY A 111 9.62 -0.41 0.87
N SER A 112 9.63 0.64 0.04
CA SER A 112 9.84 2.02 0.49
C SER A 112 8.87 3.00 -0.18
N GLU A 113 8.62 4.12 0.50
CA GLU A 113 7.58 5.07 0.11
C GLU A 113 7.81 5.74 -1.24
N ALA A 114 9.06 6.08 -1.59
CA ALA A 114 9.35 6.79 -2.83
C ALA A 114 9.03 5.97 -4.09
N PRO A 115 9.49 4.71 -4.23
CA PRO A 115 9.05 3.81 -5.30
C PRO A 115 7.54 3.54 -5.31
N MET A 116 6.91 3.33 -4.14
CA MET A 116 5.46 3.11 -4.06
C MET A 116 4.69 4.28 -4.67
N ARG A 117 5.03 5.52 -4.26
CA ARG A 117 4.41 6.74 -4.78
C ARG A 117 4.60 6.90 -6.27
N HIS A 118 5.80 6.58 -6.76
CA HIS A 118 6.11 6.60 -8.17
C HIS A 118 5.21 5.65 -8.96
N PHE A 119 5.15 4.38 -8.56
CA PHE A 119 4.34 3.37 -9.24
C PHE A 119 2.82 3.62 -9.13
N GLN A 120 2.34 4.14 -8.00
CA GLN A 120 0.95 4.62 -7.88
C GLN A 120 0.63 5.70 -8.91
N ARG A 121 1.56 6.64 -9.13
CA ARG A 121 1.38 7.72 -10.11
C ARG A 121 1.36 7.19 -11.54
N VAL A 122 2.30 6.34 -11.93
CA VAL A 122 2.37 5.82 -13.32
C VAL A 122 1.29 4.79 -13.61
N TRP A 123 0.78 4.07 -12.61
CA TRP A 123 -0.39 3.20 -12.75
C TRP A 123 -1.65 4.01 -13.10
N GLY A 124 -1.86 5.11 -12.37
CA GLY A 124 -2.96 6.05 -12.59
C GLY A 124 -4.34 5.45 -12.29
N ALA A 125 -5.38 6.09 -12.84
CA ALA A 125 -6.76 5.59 -12.71
C ALA A 125 -6.99 4.46 -13.72
N ARG A 126 -7.22 3.24 -13.21
CA ARG A 126 -7.47 2.04 -14.03
C ARG A 126 -8.70 1.29 -13.53
N PRO A 127 -9.38 0.53 -14.41
CA PRO A 127 -10.52 -0.30 -14.00
C PRO A 127 -10.15 -1.35 -12.95
N ARG A 128 -8.90 -1.82 -12.99
CA ARG A 128 -8.36 -2.80 -12.06
C ARG A 128 -7.40 -2.16 -11.06
N PRO A 129 -7.35 -2.70 -9.83
CA PRO A 129 -6.65 -2.03 -8.75
C PRO A 129 -5.15 -2.26 -8.80
N LEU A 130 -4.46 -1.42 -8.03
CA LEU A 130 -3.05 -1.51 -7.70
C LEU A 130 -2.87 -1.91 -6.23
N LEU A 131 -2.60 -3.17 -5.97
CA LEU A 131 -2.50 -3.75 -4.63
C LEU A 131 -1.10 -3.60 -4.05
N PHE A 132 -0.97 -3.70 -2.74
CA PHE A 132 0.31 -3.98 -2.12
C PHE A 132 0.52 -5.48 -1.98
N TYR A 133 1.76 -5.95 -2.17
CA TYR A 133 2.07 -7.38 -2.11
C TYR A 133 1.68 -8.04 -0.78
N PHE A 134 1.83 -7.34 0.35
CA PHE A 134 1.40 -7.86 1.66
C PHE A 134 -0.13 -8.03 1.76
N GLU A 135 -0.94 -7.26 1.01
CA GLU A 135 -2.38 -7.49 0.94
C GLU A 135 -2.67 -8.82 0.26
N VAL A 136 -1.97 -9.10 -0.85
CA VAL A 136 -2.13 -10.33 -1.63
C VAL A 136 -1.64 -11.55 -0.85
N MET A 137 -0.56 -11.42 -0.09
CA MET A 137 0.00 -12.50 0.73
C MET A 137 -0.97 -13.05 1.78
N THR A 138 -1.95 -12.26 2.23
CA THR A 138 -3.00 -12.75 3.15
C THR A 138 -3.87 -13.85 2.54
N THR A 139 -3.86 -13.99 1.21
CA THR A 139 -4.64 -14.99 0.47
C THR A 139 -3.87 -16.27 0.16
N PHE A 140 -2.58 -16.31 0.48
CA PHE A 140 -1.73 -17.46 0.16
C PHE A 140 -2.03 -18.64 1.08
N PRO A 141 -1.74 -19.89 0.65
CA PRO A 141 -1.95 -21.07 1.47
C PRO A 141 -1.24 -20.98 2.82
N LYS A 142 -1.85 -21.56 3.86
CA LYS A 142 -1.22 -21.71 5.17
C LYS A 142 0.10 -22.46 5.01
N GLY A 143 1.22 -21.82 5.36
CA GLY A 143 2.57 -22.38 5.23
C GLY A 143 3.47 -21.71 4.19
N PHE A 144 2.98 -20.69 3.46
CA PHE A 144 3.88 -19.83 2.69
C PHE A 144 4.90 -19.13 3.61
N ASP A 145 6.17 -19.54 3.51
CA ASP A 145 7.27 -18.86 4.16
C ASP A 145 7.70 -17.65 3.30
N GLY A 146 7.07 -16.51 3.55
CA GLY A 146 7.43 -15.24 2.91
C GLY A 146 8.76 -14.65 3.41
N GLY A 147 9.57 -15.42 4.13
CA GLY A 147 10.88 -15.06 4.66
C GLY A 147 10.82 -14.37 6.03
N VAL A 148 11.99 -13.89 6.47
CA VAL A 148 12.30 -13.43 7.85
C VAL A 148 11.36 -12.35 8.40
N ARG A 149 10.58 -11.66 7.55
CA ARG A 149 9.65 -10.60 7.96
C ARG A 149 8.21 -10.82 7.49
N VAL A 150 7.84 -12.04 7.07
CA VAL A 150 6.47 -12.31 6.62
C VAL A 150 5.45 -11.96 7.70
N ASN A 151 5.73 -12.29 8.96
CA ASN A 151 4.84 -12.02 10.08
C ASN A 151 4.75 -10.52 10.38
N ASP A 152 5.87 -9.79 10.32
CA ASP A 152 5.87 -8.33 10.43
C ASP A 152 5.01 -7.72 9.33
N LEU A 153 5.13 -8.21 8.09
CA LEU A 153 4.39 -7.77 6.91
C LEU A 153 2.90 -8.13 6.96
N LEU A 154 2.55 -9.30 7.50
CA LEU A 154 1.16 -9.72 7.69
C LEU A 154 0.48 -8.96 8.83
N ALA A 155 1.23 -8.50 9.83
CA ALA A 155 0.72 -7.51 10.79
C ALA A 155 0.33 -6.19 10.08
N TYR A 156 0.69 -6.01 8.79
CA TYR A 156 0.13 -4.96 7.94
C TYR A 156 -1.30 -5.15 7.46
N GLY A 157 -1.82 -6.37 7.50
CA GLY A 157 -3.24 -6.67 7.27
C GLY A 157 -4.05 -6.94 8.54
N ASP A 158 -3.45 -6.94 9.74
CA ASP A 158 -4.13 -7.30 10.99
C ASP A 158 -5.00 -6.15 11.53
N LEU A 159 -6.29 -6.15 11.15
CA LEU A 159 -7.27 -5.16 11.61
C LEU A 159 -7.51 -5.21 13.12
N GLU A 160 -7.45 -6.39 13.73
CA GLU A 160 -7.67 -6.54 15.17
C GLU A 160 -6.50 -5.96 15.97
N GLY A 161 -5.27 -6.24 15.53
CA GLY A 161 -4.06 -5.63 16.06
C GLY A 161 -4.08 -4.10 15.95
N LEU A 162 -4.48 -3.56 14.79
CA LEU A 162 -4.62 -2.12 14.59
C LEU A 162 -5.68 -1.49 15.51
N ALA A 163 -6.83 -2.13 15.68
CA ALA A 163 -7.87 -1.67 16.60
C ALA A 163 -7.36 -1.61 18.05
N LYS A 164 -6.59 -2.61 18.50
CA LYS A 164 -5.96 -2.63 19.83
C LYS A 164 -4.97 -1.48 20.01
N VAL A 165 -4.14 -1.22 19.01
CA VAL A 165 -3.18 -0.10 19.03
C VAL A 165 -3.92 1.24 19.09
N GLN A 166 -4.97 1.42 18.29
CA GLN A 166 -5.75 2.66 18.30
C GLN A 166 -6.45 2.88 19.64
N ALA A 167 -7.08 1.84 20.20
CA ALA A 167 -7.73 1.91 21.50
C ALA A 167 -6.74 2.28 22.62
N PHE A 168 -5.58 1.62 22.65
CA PHE A 168 -4.51 1.95 23.58
C PHE A 168 -4.02 3.39 23.42
N GLY A 169 -3.75 3.82 22.18
CA GLY A 169 -3.32 5.18 21.86
C GLY A 169 -4.34 6.23 22.32
N ARG A 170 -5.64 6.02 22.06
CA ARG A 170 -6.70 6.93 22.50
C ARG A 170 -6.83 7.02 24.02
N ALA A 171 -6.52 5.94 24.74
CA ALA A 171 -6.54 5.92 26.20
C ALA A 171 -5.40 6.73 26.84
N ILE A 172 -4.20 6.75 26.22
CA ILE A 172 -3.02 7.43 26.76
C ILE A 172 -2.84 8.87 26.23
N LEU A 173 -3.28 9.14 25.01
CA LEU A 173 -3.16 10.46 24.39
C LEU A 173 -4.31 11.34 24.90
N SER A 174 -3.99 12.38 25.67
CA SER A 174 -4.98 13.31 26.23
C SER A 174 -5.30 14.47 25.29
N ASP A 175 -4.39 14.85 24.40
CA ASP A 175 -4.57 16.01 23.54
C ASP A 175 -5.30 15.67 22.22
N PRO A 176 -6.26 16.50 21.76
CA PRO A 176 -7.01 16.24 20.54
C PRO A 176 -6.16 16.17 19.27
N GLU A 177 -5.03 16.88 19.22
CA GLU A 177 -4.16 16.89 18.03
C GLU A 177 -3.45 15.56 17.85
N SER A 178 -2.86 14.99 18.91
CA SER A 178 -2.23 13.68 18.88
C SER A 178 -3.23 12.57 18.56
N ARG A 179 -4.49 12.69 19.01
CA ARG A 179 -5.56 11.75 18.60
C ARG A 179 -5.85 11.84 17.11
N ARG A 180 -5.90 13.06 16.53
CA ARG A 180 -6.03 13.24 15.07
C ARG A 180 -4.83 12.67 14.31
N VAL A 181 -3.62 12.83 14.84
CA VAL A 181 -2.41 12.22 14.26
C VAL A 181 -2.50 10.69 14.31
N LEU A 182 -2.93 10.11 15.44
CA LEU A 182 -3.13 8.67 15.57
C LEU A 182 -4.15 8.16 14.54
N ASP A 183 -5.30 8.82 14.40
CA ASP A 183 -6.33 8.42 13.44
C ASP A 183 -5.83 8.53 11.99
N ALA A 184 -5.11 9.61 11.65
CA ALA A 184 -4.47 9.77 10.34
C ALA A 184 -3.43 8.67 10.06
N LEU A 185 -2.64 8.29 11.08
CA LEU A 185 -1.69 7.17 10.99
C LEU A 185 -2.42 5.84 10.80
N MET A 186 -3.54 5.60 11.49
CA MET A 186 -4.35 4.38 11.30
C MET A 186 -4.94 4.32 9.89
N ILE A 187 -5.48 5.43 9.39
CA ILE A 187 -6.02 5.49 8.02
C ILE A 187 -4.90 5.27 7.00
N TYR A 188 -3.78 6.00 7.11
CA TYR A 188 -2.59 5.77 6.28
C TYR A 188 -2.15 4.31 6.34
N ARG A 189 -2.22 3.70 7.52
CA ARG A 189 -1.78 2.33 7.71
C ARG A 189 -2.69 1.30 7.05
N LEU A 190 -3.97 1.62 6.90
CA LEU A 190 -4.98 0.80 6.22
C LEU A 190 -5.03 1.03 4.70
N THR A 191 -4.70 2.24 4.23
CA THR A 191 -4.80 2.62 2.82
C THR A 191 -3.46 2.68 2.10
N TRP A 192 -2.37 2.89 2.85
CA TRP A 192 -1.05 3.27 2.36
C TRP A 192 -1.06 4.49 1.43
N ASP A 193 -2.02 5.39 1.66
CA ASP A 193 -2.17 6.63 0.93
C ASP A 193 -1.65 7.79 1.77
N GLU A 194 -0.51 8.36 1.39
CA GLU A 194 0.11 9.49 2.08
C GLU A 194 -0.82 10.72 2.14
N ALA A 195 -1.81 10.84 1.24
CA ALA A 195 -2.79 11.91 1.32
C ALA A 195 -3.59 11.88 2.64
N ALA A 196 -3.65 10.73 3.33
CA ALA A 196 -4.21 10.61 4.67
C ALA A 196 -3.39 11.35 5.73
N LEU A 197 -2.08 11.52 5.52
CA LEU A 197 -1.17 12.23 6.44
C LEU A 197 -1.13 13.73 6.17
N ALA A 198 -1.51 14.18 4.97
CA ALA A 198 -1.45 15.59 4.58
C ALA A 198 -2.15 16.55 5.56
N PRO A 199 -3.33 16.23 6.14
CA PRO A 199 -4.02 17.11 7.09
C PRO A 199 -3.29 17.30 8.43
N VAL A 200 -2.39 16.39 8.80
CA VAL A 200 -1.72 16.37 10.12
C VAL A 200 -0.20 16.57 10.02
N ARG A 201 0.35 16.63 8.81
CA ARG A 201 1.79 16.77 8.59
C ARG A 201 2.24 18.18 9.00
N ARG A 202 3.13 18.24 9.98
CA ARG A 202 3.84 19.49 10.33
C ARG A 202 5.01 19.71 9.35
N PRO A 203 5.36 20.96 9.02
CA PRO A 203 6.58 21.26 8.29
C PRO A 203 7.78 20.67 9.04
N ILE A 204 8.72 20.08 8.31
CA ILE A 204 10.03 19.78 8.88
C ILE A 204 10.70 21.14 9.06
N GLU A 205 10.58 21.72 10.25
CA GLU A 205 11.49 22.79 10.62
C GLU A 205 12.89 22.17 10.62
N HIS A 206 13.74 22.57 9.67
CA HIS A 206 15.18 22.37 9.79
C HIS A 206 15.70 23.27 10.94
N GLY A 207 15.32 22.90 12.16
CA GLY A 207 15.66 23.59 13.38
C GLY A 207 16.99 23.09 13.90
N ARG A 208 18.02 23.92 13.76
CA ARG A 208 19.21 23.89 14.62
C ARG A 208 18.75 23.63 16.05
N LEU A 209 19.10 22.47 16.59
CA LEU A 209 19.09 22.22 18.02
C LEU A 209 20.00 23.26 18.67
N ARG A 210 19.45 24.42 19.07
CA ARG A 210 20.13 25.29 20.02
C ARG A 210 20.13 24.54 21.35
N ALA A 211 21.25 23.89 21.63
CA ALA A 211 21.55 23.38 22.95
C ALA A 211 21.34 24.53 23.95
N ARG A 212 20.32 24.43 24.80
CA ARG A 212 20.24 25.23 26.01
C ARG A 212 21.28 24.65 26.97
N ARG A 213 22.34 25.42 27.22
CA ARG A 213 23.12 25.37 28.46
C ARG A 213 22.68 26.56 29.30
#